data_AF-A0A955TUA7-F1
#
_entry.id   AF-A0A955TUA7-F1
#
_cell.length_a   1.000
_cell.length_b   1.000
_cell.length_c   1.000
_cell.angle_alpha   90.00
_cell.angle_beta   90.00
_cell.angle_gamma   90.00
#
_symmetry.space_group_name_H-M   'P 1'
#
loop_
_entity.id
_entity.type
_entity.pdbx_description
1 polymer ?
#
loop_
_entity_poly.entity_id
_entity_poly.type
_entity_poly.pdbx_seq_one_letter_code
_entity_poly.pdbx_strand_id
1 'polypeptide(L)' 'EQAGVFQIKNVAESEMGAVLSIRCVNILFPSVRESVSDAVTRGEFPTVMLNPVNFESLYQQQ' A
#
# COMPACT_ATOMS: atom_id res chain seq x y z
N GLU A 1 -8.27 2.31 9.06
CA GLU A 1 -7.17 1.32 8.89
C GLU A 1 -7.51 0.44 7.69
N GLN A 2 -6.53 0.08 6.86
CA GLN A 2 -6.72 -0.83 5.72
C GLN A 2 -5.88 -2.08 5.94
N ALA A 3 -6.47 -3.26 5.75
CA ALA A 3 -5.78 -4.54 5.91
C ALA A 3 -6.22 -5.51 4.80
N GLY A 4 -5.44 -6.57 4.61
CA GLY A 4 -5.75 -7.65 3.67
C GLY A 4 -5.25 -9.00 4.17
N VAL A 5 -5.96 -10.05 3.79
CA VAL A 5 -5.55 -11.44 4.04
C VAL A 5 -4.97 -11.99 2.75
N PHE A 6 -3.71 -12.43 2.80
CA PHE A 6 -2.98 -12.92 1.64
C PHE A 6 -2.57 -14.37 1.86
N GLN A 7 -2.82 -15.21 0.86
CA GLN A 7 -2.22 -16.53 0.80
C GLN A 7 -0.92 -16.45 -0.01
N ILE A 8 0.21 -16.71 0.64
CA ILE A 8 1.53 -16.71 0.02
C ILE A 8 2.01 -18.15 -0.10
N LYS A 9 2.46 -18.55 -1.30
CA LYS A 9 2.96 -19.89 -1.60
C LYS A 9 4.20 -19.79 -2.47
N ASN A 10 5.11 -20.76 -2.34
CA ASN A 10 6.29 -20.90 -3.20
C ASN A 10 7.21 -19.66 -3.21
N VAL A 11 7.36 -19.01 -2.06
CA VAL A 11 8.27 -17.87 -1.86
C VAL A 11 9.37 -18.31 -0.91
N ALA A 12 10.63 -17.99 -1.21
CA ALA A 12 11.74 -18.26 -0.31
C ALA A 12 11.62 -17.42 0.96
N GLU A 13 12.01 -17.96 2.11
CA GLU A 13 11.90 -17.24 3.39
C GLU A 13 12.67 -15.93 3.38
N SER A 14 13.83 -15.88 2.71
CA SER A 14 14.65 -14.68 2.51
C SER A 14 13.93 -13.57 1.72
N GLU A 15 12.92 -13.91 0.92
CA GLU A 15 12.14 -12.97 0.11
C GLU A 15 10.82 -12.56 0.77
N MET A 16 10.42 -13.24 1.85
CA MET A 16 9.11 -13.02 2.48
C MET A 16 8.94 -11.57 2.96
N GLY A 17 10.00 -10.98 3.53
CA GLY A 17 9.99 -9.57 3.96
C GLY A 17 9.67 -8.61 2.82
N ALA A 18 10.29 -8.81 1.65
CA ALA A 18 10.04 -8.01 0.46
C ALA A 18 8.62 -8.21 -0.07
N VAL A 19 8.11 -9.45 -0.06
CA VAL A 19 6.72 -9.73 -0.49
C VAL A 19 5.72 -8.99 0.39
N LEU A 20 5.86 -9.07 1.71
CA LEU A 20 4.95 -8.41 2.65
C LEU A 20 5.04 -6.88 2.54
N SER A 21 6.24 -6.31 2.52
CA SER A 21 6.44 -4.86 2.55
C SER A 21 6.21 -4.17 1.21
N ILE A 22 6.35 -4.89 0.09
CA ILE A 22 6.24 -4.32 -1.25
C ILE A 22 4.98 -4.82 -1.94
N ARG A 23 4.83 -6.14 -2.14
CA ARG A 23 3.74 -6.70 -2.96
C ARG A 23 2.38 -6.54 -2.27
N CYS A 24 2.26 -6.97 -1.02
CA CYS A 24 1.00 -6.85 -0.28
C CYS A 24 0.60 -5.38 -0.10
N VAL A 25 1.55 -4.50 0.22
CA VAL A 25 1.28 -3.06 0.36
C VAL A 25 0.87 -2.43 -0.97
N ASN A 26 1.51 -2.78 -2.10
CA ASN A 26 1.09 -2.31 -3.43
C ASN A 26 -0.36 -2.69 -3.76
N ILE A 27 -0.83 -3.88 -3.33
CA ILE A 27 -2.21 -4.30 -3.53
C ILE A 27 -3.17 -3.47 -2.67
N LEU A 28 -2.78 -3.14 -1.43
CA LEU A 28 -3.61 -2.36 -0.51
C LEU A 28 -3.62 -0.86 -0.82
N PHE A 29 -2.56 -0.33 -1.42
CA PHE A 29 -2.35 1.10 -1.60
C PHE A 29 -3.46 1.82 -2.40
N PRO A 30 -4.01 1.26 -3.49
CA PRO A 30 -5.14 1.88 -4.20
C PRO A 30 -6.35 2.11 -3.29
N SER A 31 -6.73 1.13 -2.47
CA SER A 31 -7.87 1.25 -1.56
C SER A 31 -7.60 2.27 -0.44
N VAL A 32 -6.36 2.36 0.05
CA VAL A 32 -5.95 3.41 1.00
C VAL A 32 -6.06 4.78 0.35
N ARG A 33 -5.55 4.93 -0.87
CA ARG A 33 -5.57 6.19 -1.62
C ARG A 33 -7.00 6.68 -1.86
N GLU A 34 -7.89 5.78 -2.27
CA GLU A 34 -9.31 6.07 -2.42
C GLU A 34 -9.94 6.50 -1.10
N SER A 35 -9.72 5.75 -0.02
CA SER A 35 -10.25 6.06 1.32
C SER A 35 -9.81 7.45 1.81
N VAL A 36 -8.57 7.85 1.53
CA VAL A 36 -8.05 9.18 1.87
C VAL A 36 -8.71 10.26 1.01
N SER A 37 -8.80 10.06 -0.31
CA SER A 37 -9.46 10.99 -1.23
C SER A 37 -10.92 11.23 -0.84
N ASP A 38 -11.63 10.16 -0.48
CA ASP A 38 -13.01 10.20 -0.01
C ASP A 38 -13.16 10.95 1.31
N ALA A 39 -12.26 10.71 2.26
CA ALA A 39 -12.28 11.40 3.55
C ALA A 39 -12.07 12.91 3.39
N VAL A 40 -11.12 13.31 2.54
CA VAL A 40 -10.83 14.73 2.23
C VAL A 40 -12.04 15.38 1.56
N THR A 41 -12.64 14.70 0.57
CA THR A 41 -13.79 15.21 -0.18
C THR A 41 -15.02 15.39 0.73
N ARG A 42 -15.29 14.44 1.65
CA ARG A 42 -16.36 14.57 2.65
C ARG A 42 -16.13 15.71 3.65
N GLY A 43 -14.87 16.10 3.86
CA GLY A 43 -14.51 17.25 4.68
C GLY A 43 -14.66 18.59 3.96
N GLU A 44 -15.20 18.62 2.73
CA GLU A 44 -15.34 19.80 1.88
C GLU A 44 -14.01 20.47 1.49
N PHE A 45 -12.90 19.73 1.62
CA PHE A 45 -11.59 20.16 1.14
C PHE A 45 -11.43 19.80 -0.35
N PRO A 46 -10.54 20.51 -1.09
CA PRO A 46 -10.17 20.11 -2.44
C PRO A 46 -9.69 18.66 -2.49
N THR A 47 -10.17 17.89 -3.47
CA THR A 47 -9.78 16.48 -3.63
C THR A 47 -8.27 16.33 -3.74
N VAL A 48 -7.70 15.49 -2.88
CA VAL A 48 -6.27 15.15 -2.91
C VAL A 48 -6.10 13.78 -3.54
N MET A 49 -5.32 13.75 -4.61
CA MET A 49 -4.86 12.51 -5.21
C MET A 49 -3.45 12.19 -4.72
N LEU A 50 -3.30 11.16 -3.89
CA LEU A 50 -1.97 10.72 -3.44
C LEU A 50 -1.14 10.32 -4.66
N ASN A 51 0.14 10.72 -4.71
CA ASN A 51 1.01 10.25 -5.79
C ASN A 51 1.27 8.74 -5.67
N PRO A 52 1.57 8.05 -6.80
CA PRO A 52 2.09 6.69 -6.74
C PRO A 52 3.33 6.63 -5.84
N VAL A 53 3.42 5.58 -5.01
CA VAL A 53 4.54 5.37 -4.09
C VAL A 53 5.41 4.22 -4.61
N ASN A 54 6.73 4.41 -4.64
CA ASN A 54 7.67 3.35 -4.96
C ASN A 54 8.07 2.59 -3.67
N PHE A 55 7.35 1.51 -3.37
CA PHE A 55 7.62 0.70 -2.18
C PHE A 55 8.92 -0.11 -2.24
N GLU A 56 9.45 -0.37 -3.44
CA GLU A 56 10.76 -1.03 -3.59
C GLU A 56 11.87 -0.13 -3.04
N SER A 57 11.87 1.15 -3.44
CA SER A 57 12.84 2.12 -2.92
C SER A 57 12.70 2.33 -1.41
N LEU A 58 11.48 2.28 -0.86
CA LEU A 58 11.25 2.40 0.58
C LEU A 58 11.71 1.17 1.36
N TYR A 59 11.57 -0.03 0.78
CA TYR A 59 12.06 -1.26 1.38
C TYR A 59 13.59 -1.31 1.41
N GLN A 60 14.25 -0.83 0.36
CA GLN A 60 15.72 -0.76 0.28
C GLN A 60 16.34 0.29 1.21
N GLN A 61 15.55 1.25 1.70
CA GLN A 61 15.98 2.27 2.66
C GLN A 61 15.84 1.84 4.14
N GLN A 62 15.29 0.65 4.40
CA GLN A 62 15.09 0.10 5.76
C GLN A 62 16.29 -0.69 6.28
#